data_AF-A0A831GVZ9-F1
#
_entry.id   AF-A0A831GVZ9-F1
#
_cell.length_a   1.000
_cell.length_b   1.000
_cell.length_c   1.000
_cell.angle_alpha   90.00
_cell.angle_beta   90.00
_cell.angle_gamma   90.00
#
_symmetry.space_group_name_H-M   'P 1'
#
loop_
_entity.id
_entity.type
_entity.pdbx_description
1 polymer ?
#
loop_
_entity_poly.entity_id
_entity_poly.type
_entity_poly.pdbx_seq_one_letter_code
_entity_poly.pdbx_strand_id
1 'polypeptide(L)' 'GFREMTKAQWAALPRDCKAVRSVAETEDHGAYRYRRTMDNNFRLVNVYITDMKITEIPQK' A
#
# COMPACT_ATOMS: atom_id res chain seq x y z
N GLY A 1 -6.88 -7.45 -5.22
CA GLY A 1 -7.28 -6.16 -5.81
C GLY A 1 -6.54 -5.03 -5.15
N PHE A 2 -6.52 -3.85 -5.79
CA PHE A 2 -5.93 -2.63 -5.23
C PHE A 2 -7.01 -1.57 -5.01
N ARG A 3 -6.79 -0.71 -4.01
CA ARG A 3 -7.63 0.43 -3.70
C ARG A 3 -6.82 1.71 -3.85
N GLU A 4 -7.32 2.61 -4.69
CA GLU A 4 -6.77 3.95 -4.81
C GLU A 4 -7.34 4.85 -3.72
N MET A 5 -6.48 5.73 -3.17
CA MET A 5 -6.89 6.79 -2.25
C MET A 5 -5.84 7.90 -2.21
N THR A 6 -6.21 9.07 -1.71
CA THR A 6 -5.25 10.16 -1.43
C THR A 6 -4.53 9.94 -0.10
N LYS A 7 -3.44 10.66 0.14
CA LYS A 7 -2.69 10.67 1.39
C LYS A 7 -3.58 11.10 2.56
N ALA A 8 -4.47 12.06 2.32
CA ALA A 8 -5.44 12.53 3.31
C ALA A 8 -6.45 11.42 3.67
N GLN A 9 -6.99 10.72 2.66
CA GLN A 9 -7.88 9.58 2.88
C GLN A 9 -7.18 8.44 3.65
N TRP A 10 -5.92 8.14 3.32
CA TRP A 10 -5.11 7.18 4.07
C TRP A 10 -4.88 7.62 5.53
N ALA A 11 -4.61 8.90 5.76
CA ALA A 11 -4.41 9.45 7.09
C ALA A 11 -5.68 9.32 7.95
N ALA A 12 -6.85 9.57 7.36
CA ALA A 12 -8.15 9.49 8.03
C ALA A 12 -8.59 8.08 8.43
N LEU A 13 -8.06 7.02 7.78
CA LEU A 13 -8.40 5.64 8.14
C LEU A 13 -7.97 5.30 9.58
N PRO A 14 -8.79 4.56 10.36
CA PRO A 14 -8.39 4.05 11.67
C PRO A 14 -7.11 3.23 11.59
N ARG A 15 -6.28 3.31 12.64
CA ARG A 15 -4.99 2.60 12.69
C ARG A 15 -5.16 1.09 12.62
N ASP A 16 -6.22 0.55 13.22
CA ASP A 16 -6.50 -0.89 13.23
C ASP A 16 -6.97 -1.41 11.86
N CYS A 17 -7.49 -0.52 11.01
CA CYS A 17 -7.96 -0.87 9.67
C CYS A 17 -6.87 -0.73 8.60
N LYS A 18 -5.67 -0.25 8.95
CA LYS A 18 -4.60 0.03 7.99
C LYS A 18 -3.23 -0.46 8.44
N ALA A 19 -2.41 -0.89 7.48
CA ALA A 19 -1.09 -1.43 7.77
C ALA A 19 -0.07 -1.02 6.71
N VAL A 20 1.17 -0.81 7.15
CA VAL A 20 2.34 -0.76 6.27
C VAL A 20 3.07 -2.09 6.40
N ARG A 21 3.48 -2.68 5.28
CA ARG A 21 4.25 -3.91 5.21
C ARG A 21 5.54 -3.67 4.43
N SER A 22 6.58 -4.36 4.84
CA SER A 22 7.89 -4.35 4.19
C SER A 22 8.13 -5.72 3.58
N VAL A 23 8.73 -5.75 2.39
CA VAL A 23 9.22 -6.96 1.73
C VAL A 23 10.73 -6.85 1.68
N ALA A 24 11.41 -7.93 2.07
CA ALA A 24 12.86 -8.01 1.93
C ALA A 24 13.25 -8.02 0.45
N GLU A 25 14.49 -7.67 0.16
CA GLU A 25 15.03 -7.78 -1.19
C GLU A 25 15.06 -9.24 -1.66
N THR A 26 14.78 -9.45 -2.95
CA THR A 26 14.89 -10.74 -3.63
C THR A 26 15.73 -10.59 -4.90
N GLU A 27 16.08 -11.72 -5.53
CA GLU A 27 16.80 -11.74 -6.81
C GLU A 27 16.05 -11.03 -7.95
N ASP A 28 14.73 -10.83 -7.83
CA ASP A 28 13.88 -10.18 -8.84
C ASP A 28 13.50 -8.73 -8.49
N HIS A 29 13.48 -8.35 -7.21
CA HIS A 29 13.05 -7.01 -6.79
C HIS A 29 13.85 -6.51 -5.59
N GLY A 30 14.20 -5.21 -5.59
CA GLY A 30 14.78 -4.55 -4.42
C GLY A 30 13.81 -4.52 -3.23
N ALA A 31 14.30 -4.28 -2.01
CA ALA A 31 13.43 -4.17 -0.84
C ALA A 31 12.40 -3.03 -1.01
N TYR A 32 11.12 -3.30 -0.74
CA TYR A 32 10.05 -2.31 -0.89
C TYR A 32 9.03 -2.33 0.25
N ARG A 33 8.27 -1.25 0.38
CA ARG A 33 7.17 -1.12 1.34
C ARG A 33 5.86 -0.87 0.61
N TYR A 34 4.79 -1.50 1.07
CA TYR A 34 3.46 -1.30 0.53
C TYR A 34 2.43 -1.10 1.65
N ARG A 35 1.34 -0.41 1.30
CA ARG A 35 0.24 -0.10 2.22
C ARG A 35 -0.92 -1.05 1.98
N ARG A 36 -1.61 -1.44 3.05
CA ARG A 36 -2.84 -2.21 3.00
C ARG A 36 -3.93 -1.61 3.86
N THR A 37 -5.18 -1.81 3.47
CA THR A 37 -6.36 -1.49 4.28
C THR A 37 -7.34 -2.66 4.28
N MET A 38 -8.16 -2.74 5.32
CA MET A 38 -9.36 -3.56 5.29
C MET A 38 -10.39 -2.92 4.33
N ASP A 39 -10.97 -3.73 3.45
CA ASP A 39 -12.09 -3.34 2.59
C ASP A 39 -13.44 -3.60 3.27
N ASN A 40 -14.53 -3.22 2.60
CA ASN A 40 -15.89 -3.39 3.13
C ASN A 40 -16.32 -4.86 3.28
N ASN A 41 -15.57 -5.79 2.68
CA ASN A 41 -15.79 -7.23 2.78
C ASN A 41 -14.84 -7.89 3.80
N PHE A 42 -14.24 -7.09 4.70
CA PHE A 42 -13.30 -7.53 5.73
C PHE A 42 -12.03 -8.21 5.17
N ARG A 43 -11.63 -7.88 3.93
CA ARG A 43 -10.42 -8.40 3.29
C ARG A 43 -9.32 -7.36 3.29
N LEU A 44 -8.07 -7.81 3.41
CA LEU A 44 -6.91 -6.93 3.29
C LEU A 44 -6.55 -6.72 1.81
N VAL A 45 -6.59 -5.47 1.38
CA VAL A 45 -6.28 -5.06 0.01
C VAL A 45 -5.11 -4.08 -0.02
N ASN A 46 -4.33 -4.11 -1.10
CA ASN A 46 -3.22 -3.19 -1.29
C ASN A 46 -3.73 -1.78 -1.64
N VAL A 47 -2.98 -0.76 -1.22
CA VAL A 47 -3.34 0.65 -1.37
C VAL A 47 -2.32 1.38 -2.22
N TYR A 48 -2.81 2.10 -3.22
CA TYR A 48 -2.04 3.06 -4.00
C TYR A 48 -2.45 4.49 -3.63
N ILE A 49 -1.46 5.32 -3.31
CA ILE A 49 -1.67 6.71 -2.92
C ILE A 49 -1.54 7.59 -4.15
N THR A 50 -2.66 8.09 -4.68
CA THR A 50 -2.75 8.72 -6.01
C THR A 50 -2.14 10.13 -6.08
N ASP A 51 -2.04 10.82 -4.95
CA ASP A 51 -1.50 12.18 -4.80
C ASP A 51 -0.05 12.20 -4.29
N MET A 52 0.58 11.03 -4.11
CA MET A 52 2.03 10.92 -3.90
C MET A 52 2.72 10.68 -5.23
N LYS A 53 3.98 11.16 -5.36
CA LYS A 53 4.85 10.71 -6.46
C LYS A 53 4.83 9.18 -6.47
N ILE A 54 4.39 8.60 -7.59
CA ILE A 54 4.43 7.17 -7.82
C ILE A 54 5.91 6.80 -7.78
N THR A 55 6.35 6.17 -6.69
CA THR A 55 7.59 5.40 -6.74
C THR A 55 7.25 4.17 -7.57
N GLU A 56 7.70 4.15 -8.81
CA GLU A 56 7.54 2.98 -9.68
C GLU A 56 8.00 1.76 -8.89
N ILE A 57 7.17 0.72 -8.88
CA ILE A 57 7.54 -0.56 -8.32
C ILE A 57 8.75 -1.02 -9.15
N PRO A 58 9.93 -1.24 -8.56
CA PRO A 58 11.11 -1.60 -9.35
C PRO A 58 10.78 -2.86 -10.15
N GLN A 59 10.66 -2.70 -11.47
CA GLN A 59 10.73 -3.82 -12.39
C GLN A 59 12.21 -4.03 -12.70
N LYS A 60 12.70 -5.25 -12.45
CA LYS A 60 13.97 -5.69 -13.02
C LYS A 60 13.79 -6.05 -14.49
#